data_AF-A0A1C5M8F2-F1
#
_entry.id   AF-A0A1C5M8F2-F1
#
_cell.length_a   1.000
_cell.length_b   1.000
_cell.length_c   1.000
_cell.angle_alpha   90.00
_cell.angle_beta   90.00
_cell.angle_gamma   90.00
#
_symmetry.space_group_name_H-M   'P 1'
#
loop_
_entity.id
_entity.type
_entity.pdbx_description
1 polymer ?
#
loop_
_entity_poly.entity_id
_entity_poly.type
_entity_poly.pdbx_seq_one_letter_code
_entity_poly.pdbx_strand_id
1 'polypeptide(L)'
;MAAQAFLKMFRWLLSLILLFCILLFILIGYTISSAPKGYQGEYEESRTGRIEAGQVRYVKNTLHYIPLEALGLSQSLSDGTHINLYFAENGKVVASENADELNRLTQFGVILAVAAMGGMALALMVFAVAARKTFGKPRFIWLESIKSG
;
A
#
# COMPACT_ATOMS: atom_id res chain seq x y z
N MET A 1 -12.82 -44.85 -1.40
CA MET A 1 -11.44 -44.33 -1.27
C MET A 1 -11.22 -43.01 -2.02
N ALA A 2 -11.65 -42.87 -3.29
CA ALA A 2 -11.46 -41.64 -4.06
C ALA A 2 -12.05 -40.37 -3.41
N ALA A 3 -13.25 -40.43 -2.82
CA ALA A 3 -13.88 -39.28 -2.16
C ALA A 3 -13.13 -38.77 -0.91
N GLN A 4 -12.51 -39.68 -0.13
CA GLN A 4 -11.72 -39.31 1.04
C GLN A 4 -10.36 -38.72 0.66
N ALA A 5 -9.66 -39.30 -0.32
CA ALA A 5 -8.42 -38.74 -0.86
C ALA A 5 -8.64 -37.34 -1.45
N PHE A 6 -9.79 -37.14 -2.09
CA PHE A 6 -10.22 -35.88 -2.68
C PHE A 6 -10.56 -34.79 -1.64
N LEU A 7 -11.32 -35.13 -0.59
CA LEU A 7 -11.56 -34.21 0.55
C LEU A 7 -10.25 -33.79 1.24
N LYS A 8 -9.29 -34.72 1.34
CA LYS A 8 -7.97 -34.46 1.92
C LYS A 8 -7.17 -33.48 1.06
N MET A 9 -7.18 -33.67 -0.27
CA MET A 9 -6.52 -32.79 -1.23
C MET A 9 -7.16 -31.39 -1.26
N PHE A 10 -8.48 -31.29 -1.24
CA PHE A 10 -9.20 -30.01 -1.20
C PHE A 10 -8.89 -29.21 0.07
N ARG A 11 -8.92 -29.85 1.24
CA ARG A 11 -8.55 -29.21 2.51
C ARG A 11 -7.12 -28.69 2.48
N TRP A 12 -6.20 -29.49 1.92
CA TRP A 12 -4.80 -29.07 1.76
C TRP A 12 -4.66 -27.84 0.87
N LEU A 13 -5.34 -27.83 -0.28
CA LEU A 13 -5.29 -26.71 -1.22
C LEU A 13 -5.90 -25.44 -0.62
N LEU A 14 -7.03 -25.56 0.08
CA LEU A 14 -7.66 -24.45 0.77
C LEU A 14 -6.78 -23.89 1.88
N SER A 15 -6.17 -24.76 2.70
CA SER A 15 -5.22 -24.34 3.74
C SER A 15 -4.01 -23.63 3.15
N LEU A 16 -3.50 -24.09 2.01
CA LEU A 16 -2.38 -23.45 1.32
C LEU A 16 -2.74 -22.05 0.81
N ILE A 17 -3.92 -21.88 0.21
CA ILE A 17 -4.42 -20.59 -0.26
C ILE A 17 -4.61 -19.62 0.92
N LEU A 18 -5.23 -20.09 2.01
CA LEU A 18 -5.41 -19.28 3.22
C LEU A 18 -4.07 -18.85 3.82
N LEU A 19 -3.11 -19.77 3.91
CA LEU A 19 -1.76 -19.45 4.39
C LEU A 19 -1.10 -18.40 3.50
N PHE A 20 -1.20 -18.54 2.18
CA PHE A 20 -0.67 -17.58 1.22
C PHE A 20 -1.33 -16.19 1.38
N CYS A 21 -2.65 -16.13 1.57
CA CYS A 21 -3.36 -14.88 1.84
C CYS A 21 -2.89 -14.23 3.16
N ILE A 22 -2.67 -15.02 4.22
CA ILE A 22 -2.16 -14.51 5.50
C ILE A 22 -0.75 -13.94 5.33
N LEU A 23 0.13 -14.66 4.62
CA LEU A 23 1.50 -14.19 4.38
C LEU A 23 1.53 -12.89 3.57
N LEU A 24 0.71 -12.78 2.52
CA LEU A 24 0.56 -11.53 1.77
C LEU A 24 0.03 -10.40 2.64
N PHE A 25 -0.96 -10.67 3.49
CA PHE A 25 -1.51 -9.66 4.39
C PHE A 25 -0.45 -9.13 5.36
N ILE A 26 0.35 -10.02 5.95
CA ILE A 26 1.46 -9.64 6.83
C ILE A 26 2.50 -8.82 6.06
N LEU A 27 2.86 -9.23 4.85
CA LEU A 27 3.85 -8.53 4.02
C LEU A 27 3.37 -7.11 3.68
N ILE A 28 2.12 -6.96 3.25
CA ILE A 28 1.51 -5.65 2.95
C ILE A 28 1.45 -4.78 4.22
N GLY A 29 1.04 -5.37 5.34
CA GLY A 29 1.01 -4.67 6.63
C GLY A 29 2.40 -4.16 7.02
N TYR A 30 3.43 -4.98 6.83
CA TYR A 30 4.81 -4.60 7.06
C TYR A 30 5.24 -3.45 6.15
N THR A 31 5.01 -3.55 4.83
CA THR A 31 5.41 -2.50 3.88
C THR A 31 4.72 -1.17 4.15
N ILE A 32 3.44 -1.18 4.52
CA ILE A 32 2.70 0.02 4.91
C ILE A 32 3.22 0.58 6.24
N SER A 33 3.51 -0.29 7.22
CA SER A 33 4.04 0.17 8.52
C SER A 33 5.41 0.83 8.40
N SER A 34 6.22 0.37 7.43
CA SER A 34 7.54 0.91 7.11
C SER A 34 7.50 2.11 6.17
N ALA A 35 6.32 2.50 5.67
CA ALA A 35 6.20 3.70 4.86
C ALA A 35 6.65 4.90 5.70
N PRO A 36 7.50 5.77 5.15
CA PRO A 36 7.97 6.93 5.89
C PRO A 36 6.76 7.80 6.25
N LYS A 37 6.63 8.15 7.53
CA LYS A 37 5.49 8.92 8.06
C LYS A 37 5.73 10.44 8.03
N GLY A 38 6.79 10.87 7.34
CA GLY A 38 7.37 12.21 7.47
C GLY A 38 7.99 12.42 8.86
N TYR A 39 8.28 13.68 9.16
CA TYR A 39 8.87 14.10 10.42
C TYR A 39 7.93 13.81 11.60
N GLN A 40 8.44 13.04 12.58
CA GLN A 40 7.69 12.64 13.79
C GLN A 40 8.08 13.42 15.05
N GLY A 41 8.95 14.44 14.92
CA GLY A 41 9.29 15.29 16.05
C GLY A 41 8.16 16.26 16.42
N GLU A 42 8.36 17.02 17.49
CA GLU A 42 7.40 18.06 17.88
C GLU A 42 7.47 19.25 16.91
N TYR A 43 6.31 19.64 16.40
CA TYR A 43 6.11 20.84 15.60
C TYR A 43 4.70 21.37 15.85
N GLU A 44 4.52 22.68 15.75
CA GLU A 44 3.21 23.34 15.88
C GLU A 44 2.47 23.34 14.54
N GLU A 45 3.20 23.61 13.47
CA GLU A 45 2.64 23.83 12.14
C GLU A 45 3.51 23.19 11.07
N SER A 46 2.90 22.71 9.99
CA SER A 46 3.62 22.31 8.78
C SER A 46 3.09 23.03 7.55
N ARG A 47 3.99 23.29 6.59
CA ARG A 47 3.66 23.88 5.28
C ARG A 47 4.43 23.17 4.19
N THR A 48 3.83 23.06 3.01
CA THR A 48 4.53 22.56 1.83
C THR A 48 4.94 23.76 0.97
N GLY A 49 6.25 23.91 0.76
CA GLY A 49 6.83 24.85 -0.17
C GLY A 49 7.27 24.17 -1.47
N ARG A 50 7.81 24.96 -2.39
CA ARG A 50 8.35 24.51 -3.68
C ARG A 50 9.71 25.15 -3.91
N ILE A 51 10.66 24.39 -4.45
CA ILE A 51 11.97 24.92 -4.84
C ILE A 51 11.82 25.80 -6.07
N GLU A 52 12.34 27.02 -5.98
CA GLU A 52 12.43 28.01 -7.04
C GLU A 52 13.74 28.78 -6.88
N ALA A 53 14.60 28.76 -7.92
CA ALA A 53 15.89 29.43 -7.92
C ALA A 53 16.79 29.13 -6.70
N GLY A 54 16.85 27.85 -6.28
CA GLY A 54 17.67 27.42 -5.14
C GLY A 54 17.12 27.81 -3.75
N GLN A 55 15.87 28.26 -3.69
CA GLN A 55 15.18 28.60 -2.44
C GLN A 55 13.85 27.85 -2.36
N VAL A 56 13.43 27.50 -1.14
CA VAL A 56 12.09 26.98 -0.90
C VAL A 56 11.13 28.15 -0.73
N ARG A 57 10.23 28.31 -1.69
CA ARG A 57 9.11 29.26 -1.66
C ARG A 57 7.91 28.62 -0.98
N TYR A 58 7.36 29.27 0.05
CA TYR A 58 6.14 28.82 0.73
C TYR A 58 5.24 29.98 1.15
N VAL A 59 4.00 29.69 1.52
CA VAL A 59 3.00 30.69 1.91
C VAL A 59 2.61 30.51 3.37
N LYS A 60 2.69 31.58 4.14
CA LYS A 60 2.16 31.70 5.52
C LYS A 60 1.56 33.09 5.68
N ASN A 61 0.31 33.26 5.23
CA ASN A 61 -0.38 34.54 4.98
C ASN A 61 0.29 35.41 3.90
N THR A 62 1.62 35.52 3.94
CA THR A 62 2.48 36.15 2.93
C THR A 62 3.41 35.13 2.28
N LEU A 63 4.03 35.52 1.16
CA LEU A 63 5.00 34.70 0.45
C LEU A 63 6.37 34.80 1.13
N HIS A 64 7.00 33.67 1.37
CA HIS A 64 8.30 33.57 2.03
C HIS A 64 9.25 32.69 1.23
N TYR A 65 10.55 32.94 1.39
CA TYR A 65 11.63 32.22 0.74
C TYR A 65 12.67 31.83 1.78
N ILE A 66 13.10 30.57 1.76
CA ILE A 66 14.18 30.07 2.61
C ILE A 66 15.25 29.42 1.73
N PRO A 67 16.52 29.81 1.83
CA PRO A 67 17.62 29.15 1.12
C PRO A 67 17.72 27.67 1.48
N LEU A 68 18.03 26.80 0.51
CA LEU A 68 18.23 25.35 0.74
C LEU A 68 19.31 25.07 1.80
N GLU A 69 20.37 25.88 1.83
CA GLU A 69 21.45 25.79 2.82
C GLU A 69 20.94 25.95 4.25
N ALA A 70 20.00 26.85 4.48
CA ALA A 70 19.42 27.11 5.81
C ALA A 70 18.54 25.95 6.30
N LEU A 71 18.09 25.08 5.39
CA LEU A 71 17.28 23.90 5.67
C LEU A 71 18.12 22.62 5.80
N GLY A 72 19.44 22.70 5.60
CA GLY A 72 20.30 21.52 5.57
C GLY A 72 19.99 20.57 4.41
N LEU A 73 19.29 21.04 3.38
CA LEU A 73 18.93 20.27 2.20
C LEU A 73 20.03 20.36 1.14
N SER A 74 20.21 19.30 0.37
CA SER A 74 21.16 19.28 -0.74
C SER A 74 20.77 20.30 -1.82
N GLN A 75 21.73 21.07 -2.32
CA GLN A 75 21.55 21.96 -3.48
C GLN A 75 21.29 21.20 -4.78
N SER A 76 21.41 19.87 -4.79
CA SER A 76 21.12 19.04 -5.97
C SER A 76 19.62 18.85 -6.25
N LEU A 77 18.74 19.38 -5.41
CA LEU A 77 17.30 19.29 -5.60
C LEU A 77 16.85 20.22 -6.74
N SER A 78 16.07 19.68 -7.68
CA SER A 78 15.60 20.42 -8.84
C SER A 78 14.56 21.48 -8.48
N ASP A 79 14.57 22.59 -9.22
CA ASP A 79 13.44 23.52 -9.23
C ASP A 79 12.14 22.78 -9.54
N GLY A 80 11.08 23.12 -8.81
CA GLY A 80 9.80 22.41 -8.90
C GLY A 80 9.54 21.40 -7.79
N THR A 81 10.59 20.92 -7.11
CA THR A 81 10.43 19.92 -6.04
C THR A 81 9.62 20.49 -4.87
N HIS A 82 8.68 19.72 -4.34
CA HIS A 82 7.92 20.08 -3.15
C HIS A 82 8.67 19.70 -1.88
N ILE A 83 8.72 20.61 -0.92
CA ILE A 83 9.40 20.43 0.35
C ILE A 83 8.41 20.66 1.48
N ASN A 84 8.27 19.69 2.38
CA ASN A 84 7.55 19.89 3.64
C ASN A 84 8.47 20.62 4.63
N LEU A 85 7.96 21.67 5.23
CA LEU A 85 8.60 22.49 6.26
C LEU A 85 7.81 22.31 7.55
N TYR A 86 8.50 22.01 8.64
CA TYR A 86 7.90 21.85 9.97
C TYR A 86 8.38 22.98 10.87
N PHE A 87 7.47 23.66 11.54
CA PHE A 87 7.73 24.86 12.33
C PHE A 87 7.48 24.58 13.81
N ALA A 88 8.40 25.03 14.67
CA ALA A 88 8.15 25.12 16.10
C ALA A 88 7.23 26.30 16.45
N GLU A 89 6.80 26.36 17.71
CA GLU A 89 5.93 27.40 18.26
C GLU A 89 6.49 28.83 18.09
N ASN A 90 7.83 28.95 18.08
CA ASN A 90 8.50 30.22 17.82
C ASN A 90 8.57 30.61 16.33
N GLY A 91 7.94 29.84 15.44
CA GLY A 91 7.92 30.06 13.99
C GLY A 91 9.22 29.68 13.26
N LYS A 92 10.21 29.06 13.94
CA LYS A 92 11.43 28.57 13.28
C LYS A 92 11.20 27.21 12.65
N VAL A 93 11.80 26.98 11.49
CA VAL A 93 11.82 25.65 10.87
C VAL A 93 12.69 24.71 11.71
N VAL A 94 12.11 23.59 12.15
CA VAL A 94 12.79 22.54 12.92
C VAL A 94 13.19 21.35 12.06
N ALA A 95 12.49 21.13 10.96
CA ALA A 95 12.79 20.08 10.01
C ALA A 95 12.27 20.42 8.62
N SER A 96 12.87 19.80 7.61
CA SER A 96 12.43 19.87 6.23
C SER A 96 12.63 18.54 5.52
N GLU A 97 11.69 18.15 4.67
CA GLU A 97 11.72 16.86 3.97
C GLU A 97 11.26 17.00 2.52
N ASN A 98 11.80 16.16 1.64
CA ASN A 98 11.33 16.07 0.26
C ASN A 98 9.94 15.43 0.22
N ALA A 99 8.91 16.26 -0.03
CA ALA A 99 7.53 15.83 -0.02
C ALA A 99 7.21 14.93 -1.23
N ASP A 100 7.86 15.16 -2.38
CA ASP A 100 7.65 14.35 -3.58
C ASP A 100 8.18 12.92 -3.37
N GLU A 101 9.35 12.78 -2.74
CA GLU A 101 9.92 11.48 -2.41
C GLU A 101 9.07 10.72 -1.40
N LEU A 102 8.62 11.40 -0.34
CA LEU A 102 7.75 10.83 0.67
C LEU A 102 6.42 10.35 0.07
N ASN A 103 5.82 11.18 -0.79
CA ASN A 103 4.59 10.85 -1.48
C ASN A 103 4.79 9.70 -2.47
N ARG A 104 5.91 9.66 -3.22
CA ARG A 104 6.23 8.56 -4.14
C ARG A 104 6.34 7.22 -3.41
N LEU A 105 7.04 7.18 -2.28
CA LEU A 105 7.18 5.96 -1.48
C LEU A 105 5.83 5.49 -0.92
N THR A 106 5.01 6.43 -0.45
CA THR A 106 3.66 6.14 0.04
C THR A 106 2.76 5.62 -1.08
N GLN A 107 2.74 6.28 -2.23
CA GLN A 107 1.96 5.87 -3.40
C GLN A 107 2.38 4.48 -3.90
N PHE A 108 3.68 4.20 -3.96
CA PHE A 108 4.18 2.89 -4.35
C PHE A 108 3.67 1.78 -3.40
N GLY A 109 3.72 2.03 -2.08
CA GLY A 109 3.18 1.12 -1.08
C GLY A 109 1.67 0.87 -1.27
N VAL A 110 0.90 1.91 -1.55
CA VAL A 110 -0.55 1.80 -1.82
C VAL A 110 -0.82 1.01 -3.10
N ILE A 111 -0.11 1.28 -4.20
CA ILE A 111 -0.26 0.56 -5.46
C ILE A 111 0.02 -0.93 -5.27
N LEU A 112 1.11 -1.27 -4.56
CA LEU A 112 1.45 -2.66 -4.27
C LEU A 112 0.38 -3.35 -3.43
N ALA A 113 -0.15 -2.67 -2.40
CA ALA A 113 -1.23 -3.19 -1.57
C ALA A 113 -2.50 -3.47 -2.39
N VAL A 114 -2.90 -2.53 -3.26
CA VAL A 114 -4.07 -2.67 -4.13
C VAL A 114 -3.87 -3.82 -5.12
N ALA A 115 -2.70 -3.92 -5.75
CA ALA A 115 -2.37 -5.01 -6.67
C ALA A 115 -2.44 -6.38 -5.98
N ALA A 116 -1.89 -6.49 -4.77
CA ALA A 116 -1.92 -7.73 -4.00
C ALA A 116 -3.34 -8.13 -3.58
N MET A 117 -4.17 -7.17 -3.12
CA MET A 117 -5.58 -7.42 -2.81
C MET A 117 -6.37 -7.87 -4.05
N GLY A 118 -6.16 -7.20 -5.20
CA GLY A 118 -6.76 -7.61 -6.47
C GLY A 118 -6.34 -9.01 -6.90
N GLY A 119 -5.05 -9.34 -6.77
CA GLY A 119 -4.52 -10.68 -7.04
C GLY A 119 -5.15 -11.76 -6.15
N MET A 120 -5.35 -11.48 -4.86
CA MET A 120 -6.02 -12.41 -3.94
C MET A 120 -7.48 -12.65 -4.34
N ALA A 121 -8.23 -11.60 -4.68
CA ALA A 121 -9.62 -11.73 -5.13
C ALA A 121 -9.72 -12.57 -6.42
N LEU A 122 -8.82 -12.35 -7.39
CA LEU A 122 -8.74 -13.14 -8.61
C LEU A 122 -8.41 -14.61 -8.33
N ALA A 123 -7.42 -14.89 -7.47
CA ALA A 123 -7.06 -16.25 -7.08
C ALA A 123 -8.25 -16.99 -6.44
N LEU A 124 -8.99 -16.33 -5.55
CA LEU A 124 -10.20 -16.89 -4.92
C LEU A 124 -11.32 -17.12 -5.93
N MET A 125 -11.53 -16.21 -6.90
CA MET A 125 -12.51 -16.41 -7.97
C MET A 125 -12.16 -17.59 -8.88
N VAL A 126 -10.89 -17.70 -9.30
CA VAL A 126 -10.41 -18.84 -10.10
C VAL A 126 -10.59 -20.15 -9.33
N PHE A 127 -10.23 -20.16 -8.05
CA PHE A 127 -10.44 -21.31 -7.17
C PHE A 127 -11.93 -21.67 -7.07
N ALA A 128 -12.82 -20.70 -6.86
CA ALA A 128 -14.26 -20.94 -6.78
C ALA A 128 -14.84 -21.52 -8.08
N VAL A 129 -14.38 -21.03 -9.24
CA VAL A 129 -14.80 -21.56 -10.56
C VAL A 129 -14.27 -22.97 -10.79
N ALA A 130 -12.98 -23.21 -10.54
CA ALA A 130 -12.36 -24.54 -10.66
C ALA A 130 -13.04 -25.53 -9.70
N ALA A 131 -13.30 -25.10 -8.48
CA ALA A 131 -14.06 -25.83 -7.49
C ALA A 131 -15.46 -26.15 -8.04
N ARG A 132 -16.24 -25.18 -8.50
CA ARG A 132 -17.58 -25.44 -9.04
C ARG A 132 -17.58 -26.45 -10.19
N LYS A 133 -16.62 -26.38 -11.12
CA LYS A 133 -16.51 -27.34 -12.23
C LYS A 133 -16.12 -28.75 -11.77
N THR A 134 -15.35 -28.86 -10.69
CA THR A 134 -14.82 -30.13 -10.18
C THR A 134 -15.77 -30.78 -9.16
N PHE A 135 -16.33 -30.01 -8.23
CA PHE A 135 -17.26 -30.42 -7.18
C PHE A 135 -18.75 -30.36 -7.59
N GLY A 136 -19.10 -29.57 -8.61
CA GLY A 136 -20.49 -29.45 -9.09
C GLY A 136 -20.98 -30.67 -9.86
N LYS A 137 -20.11 -31.32 -10.64
CA LYS A 137 -20.44 -32.49 -11.47
C LYS A 137 -21.07 -33.66 -10.69
N PRO A 138 -20.55 -34.12 -9.54
CA PRO A 138 -21.19 -35.21 -8.80
C PRO A 138 -22.56 -34.82 -8.20
N ARG A 139 -22.84 -33.54 -7.94
CA ARG A 139 -24.16 -33.06 -7.48
C ARG A 139 -25.21 -33.10 -8.59
N PHE A 140 -24.84 -32.72 -9.81
CA PHE A 140 -25.75 -32.80 -10.96
C PHE A 140 -26.09 -34.25 -11.31
N ILE A 141 -25.11 -35.15 -11.30
CA ILE A 141 -25.33 -36.58 -11.58
C ILE A 141 -26.21 -37.23 -10.50
N TRP A 142 -26.03 -36.88 -9.22
CA TRP A 142 -26.88 -37.36 -8.13
C TRP A 142 -28.31 -36.80 -8.19
N LEU A 143 -28.48 -35.52 -8.55
CA LEU A 143 -29.81 -34.92 -8.76
C LEU A 143 -30.52 -35.48 -9.99
N GLU A 144 -29.80 -35.76 -11.08
CA GLU A 144 -30.34 -36.45 -12.25
C GLU A 144 -30.79 -37.86 -11.90
N SER A 145 -30.01 -38.63 -11.13
CA SER A 145 -30.38 -40.01 -10.79
C SER A 145 -31.61 -40.11 -9.90
N ILE A 146 -31.92 -39.08 -9.10
CA ILE A 146 -33.16 -39.01 -8.29
C ILE A 146 -34.36 -38.59 -9.14
N LYS A 147 -34.13 -37.82 -10.21
CA LYS A 147 -35.19 -37.35 -11.10
C LYS A 147 -35.57 -38.37 -12.17
N SER A 148 -34.66 -39.29 -12.49
CA SER A 148 -34.83 -40.36 -13.48
C SER A 148 -35.24 -41.72 -12.91
N GLY A 149 -35.37 -41.85 -11.59
CA GLY A 149 -35.87 -43.03 -10.89
C GLY A 149 -37.21 -42.74 -10.23
#